data_AF-A0A7S2VM86-F1
#
_entry.id   AF-A0A7S2VM86-F1
#
_cell.length_a   1.000
_cell.length_b   1.000
_cell.length_c   1.000
_cell.angle_alpha   90.00
_cell.angle_beta   90.00
_cell.angle_gamma   90.00
#
_symmetry.space_group_name_H-M   'P 1'
#
loop_
_entity.id
_entity.type
_entity.pdbx_description
1 polymer ?
#
loop_
_entity_poly.entity_id
_entity_poly.type
_entity_poly.pdbx_seq_one_letter_code
_entity_poly.pdbx_strand_id
1 'polypeptide(L)'
;MHGRPCAVCDPVLEERVDRQYTRRTDCGNHTVFGHDDMKLVPLISFKRAASDTEPETNAWCETNVQTVCADSLWNRDFLYQAKTVDYRRDLQWDPHYCLFNGWLEPEVVALQHDFEGLKRKSEEVCQEEKYAFAKWNTTMTMSDMDEVFQPSMARGTPTPREAIFMGAWTCAMGSSGCDMAYCAYSFCKLPDGSLGKYDDCEGWDPVKGMPIHPAPTGKHGR
;
A
#
# COMPACT_ATOMS: atom_id res chain seq x y z
N MET A 1 12.81 -13.70 -0.96
CA MET A 1 12.83 -13.95 0.48
C MET A 1 13.94 -14.95 0.81
N HIS A 2 14.95 -14.53 1.56
CA HIS A 2 16.09 -15.37 2.00
C HIS A 2 15.70 -16.45 3.04
N GLY A 3 14.57 -17.15 2.86
CA GLY A 3 14.05 -18.14 3.81
C GLY A 3 13.63 -17.57 5.16
N ARG A 4 13.54 -16.24 5.29
CA ARG A 4 13.19 -15.52 6.52
C ARG A 4 11.68 -15.35 6.65
N PRO A 5 11.15 -15.25 7.89
CA PRO A 5 9.74 -14.93 8.13
C PRO A 5 9.35 -13.62 7.44
N CYS A 6 8.09 -13.54 7.06
CA CYS A 6 7.50 -12.36 6.45
C CYS A 6 5.99 -12.33 6.78
N ALA A 7 5.41 -11.13 6.90
CA ALA A 7 4.00 -10.98 7.23
C ALA A 7 3.08 -10.99 6.00
N VAL A 8 3.44 -10.28 4.92
CA VAL A 8 2.65 -10.25 3.67
C VAL A 8 3.56 -10.51 2.46
N CYS A 9 3.58 -11.76 2.01
CA CYS A 9 4.48 -12.26 0.94
C CYS A 9 3.90 -13.45 0.19
N ASP A 10 2.62 -13.74 0.37
CA ASP A 10 1.95 -14.83 -0.32
C ASP A 10 1.97 -14.59 -1.84
N PRO A 11 1.82 -15.64 -2.64
CA PRO A 11 1.52 -15.46 -4.05
C PRO A 11 0.15 -14.77 -4.20
N VAL A 12 -0.03 -14.12 -5.34
CA VAL A 12 -1.36 -13.71 -5.81
C VAL A 12 -2.34 -14.89 -5.81
N LEU A 13 -3.60 -14.62 -5.50
CA LEU A 13 -4.68 -15.58 -5.52
C LEU A 13 -5.02 -15.96 -6.96
N GLU A 14 -5.17 -17.25 -7.25
CA GLU A 14 -5.31 -17.78 -8.62
C GLU A 14 -6.53 -17.18 -9.33
N GLU A 15 -7.63 -16.97 -8.62
CA GLU A 15 -8.86 -16.39 -9.14
C GLU A 15 -8.79 -14.88 -9.42
N ARG A 16 -7.70 -14.21 -8.99
CA ARG A 16 -7.52 -12.76 -9.13
C ARG A 16 -6.52 -12.36 -10.21
N VAL A 17 -6.01 -13.34 -10.97
CA VAL A 17 -4.94 -13.11 -11.95
C VAL A 17 -5.22 -13.73 -13.31
N ASP A 18 -4.86 -12.99 -14.35
CA ASP A 18 -4.88 -13.38 -15.76
C ASP A 18 -3.48 -13.32 -16.39
N ARG A 19 -2.45 -13.10 -15.56
CA ARG A 19 -1.04 -12.99 -15.95
C ARG A 19 -0.13 -13.65 -14.92
N GLN A 20 1.10 -13.92 -15.33
CA GLN A 20 2.15 -14.38 -14.43
C GLN A 20 2.84 -13.18 -13.76
N TYR A 21 3.17 -13.36 -12.49
CA TYR A 21 3.98 -12.41 -11.72
C TYR A 21 5.26 -13.07 -11.23
N THR A 22 6.31 -12.27 -11.12
CA THR A 22 7.60 -12.68 -10.56
C THR A 22 7.68 -12.29 -9.09
N ARG A 23 8.01 -13.23 -8.21
CA ARG A 23 8.28 -12.95 -6.80
C ARG A 23 9.76 -12.73 -6.58
N ARG A 24 10.11 -11.65 -5.89
CA ARG A 24 11.50 -11.33 -5.56
C ARG A 24 12.06 -12.29 -4.52
N THR A 25 13.14 -12.96 -4.89
CA THR A 25 13.85 -13.87 -4.00
C THR A 25 14.95 -13.19 -3.19
N ASP A 26 15.32 -11.97 -3.55
CA ASP A 26 16.43 -11.17 -3.00
C ASP A 26 16.03 -10.22 -1.85
N CYS A 27 14.76 -10.24 -1.43
CA CYS A 27 14.28 -9.45 -0.28
C CYS A 27 14.53 -10.12 1.08
N GLY A 28 14.64 -9.30 2.12
CA GLY A 28 14.70 -9.69 3.53
C GLY A 28 16.08 -9.61 4.20
N ASN A 29 17.04 -8.85 3.66
CA ASN A 29 18.38 -8.75 4.26
C ASN A 29 18.38 -8.10 5.64
N HIS A 30 17.38 -7.25 5.94
CA HIS A 30 17.22 -6.53 7.20
C HIS A 30 15.86 -6.83 7.84
N THR A 31 15.44 -8.11 7.80
CA THR A 31 14.14 -8.52 8.36
C THR A 31 13.97 -8.04 9.81
N VAL A 32 12.81 -7.49 10.13
CA VAL A 32 12.49 -7.08 11.52
C VAL A 32 11.99 -8.24 12.38
N PHE A 33 11.66 -9.37 11.76
CA PHE A 33 11.25 -10.58 12.46
C PHE A 33 12.46 -11.25 13.12
N GLY A 34 12.52 -11.22 14.46
CA GLY A 34 13.61 -11.79 15.25
C GLY A 34 14.84 -10.90 15.40
N HIS A 35 14.76 -9.63 14.96
CA HIS A 35 15.83 -8.64 15.06
C HIS A 35 15.25 -7.29 15.50
N ASP A 36 15.03 -7.13 16.81
CA ASP A 36 14.39 -5.93 17.37
C ASP A 36 15.21 -4.65 17.14
N ASP A 37 16.53 -4.77 16.99
CA ASP A 37 17.42 -3.66 16.64
C ASP A 37 17.10 -3.09 15.25
N MET A 38 16.68 -3.94 14.30
CA MET A 38 16.27 -3.48 12.97
C MET A 38 14.98 -2.65 13.01
N LYS A 39 14.17 -2.77 14.06
CA LYS A 39 12.94 -1.95 14.19
C LYS A 39 13.22 -0.48 14.47
N LEU A 40 14.43 -0.15 14.93
CA LEU A 40 14.86 1.21 15.28
C LEU A 40 15.61 1.90 14.14
N VAL A 41 15.87 1.20 13.03
CA VAL A 41 16.54 1.78 11.86
C VAL A 41 15.53 2.64 11.09
N PRO A 42 15.87 3.90 10.73
CA PRO A 42 15.00 4.73 9.91
C PRO A 42 14.69 4.06 8.57
N LEU A 43 13.41 3.90 8.26
CA LEU A 43 12.93 3.16 7.09
C LEU A 43 13.48 3.68 5.77
N ILE A 44 13.61 5.00 5.65
CA ILE A 44 14.13 5.67 4.45
C ILE A 44 15.57 5.25 4.12
N SER A 45 16.35 4.80 5.10
CA SER A 45 17.74 4.36 4.91
C SER A 45 17.87 3.07 4.11
N PHE A 46 16.79 2.30 3.98
CA PHE A 46 16.75 1.08 3.15
C PHE A 46 16.60 1.38 1.65
N LYS A 47 16.35 2.63 1.26
CA LYS A 47 16.23 3.00 -0.15
C LYS A 47 17.59 3.00 -0.83
N ARG A 48 17.76 2.14 -1.83
CA ARG A 48 18.96 2.06 -2.66
C ARG A 48 18.57 1.94 -4.13
N ALA A 49 19.16 2.79 -4.96
CA ALA A 49 19.00 2.70 -6.41
C ALA A 49 19.62 1.41 -6.96
N ALA A 50 19.13 0.94 -8.10
CA ALA A 50 19.76 -0.16 -8.80
C ALA A 50 21.22 0.17 -9.18
N SER A 51 22.07 -0.85 -9.21
CA SER A 51 23.44 -0.81 -9.70
C SER A 51 23.65 -1.87 -10.79
N ASP A 52 24.85 -1.95 -11.37
CA ASP A 52 25.18 -2.96 -12.38
C ASP A 52 25.02 -4.41 -11.86
N THR A 53 25.10 -4.61 -10.55
CA THR A 53 25.12 -5.93 -9.91
C THR A 53 23.93 -6.18 -8.98
N GLU A 54 23.16 -5.16 -8.63
CA GLU A 54 22.07 -5.28 -7.67
C GLU A 54 20.83 -4.51 -8.12
N PRO A 55 19.62 -5.10 -8.00
CA PRO A 55 18.39 -4.38 -8.29
C PRO A 55 18.12 -3.29 -7.24
N GLU A 56 17.20 -2.39 -7.56
CA GLU A 56 16.70 -1.41 -6.60
C GLU A 56 16.08 -2.11 -5.39
N THR A 57 16.21 -1.47 -4.23
CA THR A 57 15.60 -1.92 -2.98
C THR A 57 15.11 -0.74 -2.14
N ASN A 58 14.22 -1.05 -1.22
CA ASN A 58 13.57 -0.14 -0.28
C ASN A 58 13.13 -0.93 0.96
N ALA A 59 12.51 -0.26 1.93
CA ALA A 59 12.15 -0.95 3.17
C ALA A 59 11.08 -2.05 2.96
N TRP A 60 10.22 -1.96 1.94
CA TRP A 60 9.32 -3.06 1.59
C TRP A 60 10.07 -4.37 1.32
N CYS A 61 11.20 -4.28 0.63
CA CYS A 61 12.04 -5.44 0.32
C CYS A 61 12.97 -5.78 1.50
N GLU A 62 13.64 -4.80 2.10
CA GLU A 62 14.66 -5.05 3.12
C GLU A 62 14.10 -5.63 4.43
N THR A 63 12.96 -5.11 4.89
CA THR A 63 12.39 -5.43 6.23
C THR A 63 11.58 -6.72 6.25
N ASN A 64 11.24 -7.28 5.08
CA ASN A 64 10.41 -8.47 4.92
C ASN A 64 8.98 -8.34 5.50
N VAL A 65 8.53 -7.15 5.88
CA VAL A 65 7.17 -6.93 6.45
C VAL A 65 6.10 -7.19 5.40
N GLN A 66 6.24 -6.60 4.21
CA GLN A 66 5.25 -6.67 3.15
C GLN A 66 5.93 -6.68 1.77
N THR A 67 6.65 -7.78 1.48
CA THR A 67 7.41 -7.90 0.23
C THR A 67 6.54 -7.87 -1.02
N VAL A 68 5.23 -8.12 -0.90
CA VAL A 68 4.28 -7.96 -2.02
C VAL A 68 4.34 -6.57 -2.65
N CYS A 69 4.69 -5.53 -1.89
CA CYS A 69 4.85 -4.20 -2.46
C CYS A 69 6.18 -4.02 -3.21
N ALA A 70 7.25 -4.69 -2.77
CA ALA A 70 8.48 -4.79 -3.55
C ALA A 70 8.25 -5.58 -4.86
N ASP A 71 7.43 -6.62 -4.80
CA ASP A 71 6.99 -7.39 -5.97
C ASP A 71 6.12 -6.54 -6.91
N SER A 72 5.20 -5.71 -6.39
CA SER A 72 4.42 -4.75 -7.18
C SER A 72 5.31 -3.83 -8.03
N LEU A 73 6.35 -3.26 -7.40
CA LEU A 73 7.31 -2.38 -8.08
C LEU A 73 8.08 -3.13 -9.17
N TRP A 74 8.58 -4.33 -8.87
CA TRP A 74 9.31 -5.18 -9.81
C TRP A 74 8.46 -5.55 -11.03
N ASN A 75 7.21 -5.97 -10.80
CA ASN A 75 6.30 -6.37 -11.86
C ASN A 75 5.64 -5.19 -12.60
N ARG A 76 5.91 -3.95 -12.15
CA ARG A 76 5.31 -2.72 -12.65
C ARG A 76 3.78 -2.79 -12.63
N ASP A 77 3.24 -3.27 -11.52
CA ASP A 77 1.80 -3.46 -11.32
C ASP A 77 1.48 -3.39 -9.82
N PHE A 78 0.88 -2.28 -9.39
CA PHE A 78 0.53 -2.08 -7.98
C PHE A 78 -0.63 -2.96 -7.51
N LEU A 79 -1.41 -3.57 -8.42
CA LEU A 79 -2.46 -4.50 -8.03
C LEU A 79 -1.94 -5.84 -7.51
N TYR A 80 -0.63 -6.13 -7.64
CA TYR A 80 -0.05 -7.36 -7.08
C TYR A 80 -0.44 -7.55 -5.60
N GLN A 81 -0.30 -6.50 -4.78
CA GLN A 81 -0.68 -6.55 -3.37
C GLN A 81 -2.18 -6.85 -3.19
N ALA A 82 -3.04 -6.14 -3.92
CA ALA A 82 -4.49 -6.30 -3.83
C ALA A 82 -4.97 -7.70 -4.25
N LYS A 83 -4.24 -8.31 -5.19
CA LYS A 83 -4.50 -9.66 -5.68
C LYS A 83 -3.92 -10.75 -4.77
N THR A 84 -3.05 -10.38 -3.83
CA THR A 84 -2.48 -11.30 -2.83
C THR A 84 -3.31 -11.33 -1.55
N VAL A 85 -3.83 -10.18 -1.12
CA VAL A 85 -4.51 -10.04 0.17
C VAL A 85 -5.99 -10.38 0.04
N ASP A 86 -6.46 -11.42 0.72
CA ASP A 86 -7.89 -11.64 0.96
C ASP A 86 -8.33 -10.96 2.25
N TYR A 87 -8.85 -9.73 2.12
CA TYR A 87 -9.23 -8.93 3.28
C TYR A 87 -10.49 -9.47 3.93
N ARG A 88 -10.40 -9.72 5.24
CA ARG A 88 -11.51 -10.28 6.02
C ARG A 88 -12.68 -9.31 6.11
N ARG A 89 -13.89 -9.80 5.79
CA ARG A 89 -15.12 -8.99 5.79
C ARG A 89 -15.52 -8.43 7.16
N ASP A 90 -15.13 -9.05 8.26
CA ASP A 90 -15.45 -8.59 9.61
C ASP A 90 -14.55 -7.43 10.10
N LEU A 91 -13.41 -7.18 9.43
CA LEU A 91 -12.47 -6.13 9.81
C LEU A 91 -12.84 -4.80 9.17
N GLN A 92 -12.76 -3.69 9.92
CA GLN A 92 -13.10 -2.35 9.42
C GLN A 92 -11.90 -1.40 9.32
N TRP A 93 -10.70 -1.88 9.67
CA TRP A 93 -9.53 -1.03 9.76
C TRP A 93 -9.11 -0.47 8.39
N ASP A 94 -8.89 -1.35 7.40
CA ASP A 94 -8.38 -0.96 6.07
C ASP A 94 -9.33 -0.02 5.31
N PRO A 95 -10.67 -0.25 5.24
CA PRO A 95 -11.57 0.69 4.59
C PRO A 95 -11.47 2.12 5.15
N HIS A 96 -11.36 2.25 6.48
CA HIS A 96 -11.22 3.56 7.14
C HIS A 96 -9.83 4.16 6.91
N TYR A 97 -8.78 3.35 6.95
CA TYR A 97 -7.43 3.75 6.59
C TYR A 97 -7.37 4.33 5.17
N CYS A 98 -7.96 3.62 4.21
CA CYS A 98 -8.07 4.05 2.82
C CYS A 98 -8.89 5.33 2.66
N LEU A 99 -10.04 5.42 3.35
CA LEU A 99 -10.90 6.60 3.36
C LEU A 99 -10.14 7.84 3.85
N PHE A 100 -9.50 7.76 5.02
CA PHE A 100 -8.86 8.92 5.65
C PHE A 100 -7.60 9.39 4.91
N ASN A 101 -6.95 8.51 4.14
CA ASN A 101 -5.85 8.91 3.28
C ASN A 101 -6.28 9.50 1.92
N GLY A 102 -7.58 9.42 1.59
CA GLY A 102 -8.11 9.88 0.30
C GLY A 102 -7.81 8.92 -0.85
N TRP A 103 -7.53 7.64 -0.57
CA TRP A 103 -7.16 6.67 -1.60
C TRP A 103 -8.35 5.95 -2.22
N LEU A 104 -9.56 6.27 -1.76
CA LEU A 104 -10.83 5.88 -2.36
C LEU A 104 -11.40 6.96 -3.30
N GLU A 105 -10.66 8.07 -3.50
CA GLU A 105 -11.13 9.13 -4.40
C GLU A 105 -11.08 8.67 -5.86
N PRO A 106 -12.02 9.13 -6.72
CA PRO A 106 -12.10 8.69 -8.11
C PRO A 106 -10.81 8.86 -8.91
N GLU A 107 -10.03 9.89 -8.59
CA GLU A 107 -8.72 10.14 -9.22
C GLU A 107 -7.66 9.07 -8.90
N VAL A 108 -7.72 8.44 -7.73
CA VAL A 108 -6.83 7.33 -7.37
C VAL A 108 -7.36 6.02 -7.97
N VAL A 109 -8.68 5.80 -7.91
CA VAL A 109 -9.32 4.62 -8.52
C VAL A 109 -9.08 4.53 -10.03
N ALA A 110 -9.11 5.67 -10.72
CA ALA A 110 -8.82 5.75 -12.15
C ALA A 110 -7.37 5.35 -12.50
N LEU A 111 -6.45 5.40 -11.54
CA LEU A 111 -5.03 5.06 -11.73
C LEU A 111 -4.69 3.62 -11.36
N GLN A 112 -5.64 2.81 -10.86
CA GLN A 112 -5.33 1.47 -10.33
C GLN A 112 -4.66 0.52 -11.35
N HIS A 113 -4.85 0.74 -12.66
CA HIS A 113 -4.19 0.01 -13.75
C HIS A 113 -3.07 0.79 -14.44
N ASP A 114 -2.82 2.05 -14.05
CA ASP A 114 -1.76 2.89 -14.59
C ASP A 114 -0.60 2.94 -13.59
N PHE A 115 0.37 2.04 -13.74
CA PHE A 115 1.52 1.95 -12.85
C PHE A 115 2.30 3.27 -12.74
N GLU A 116 2.59 3.93 -13.86
CA GLU A 116 3.38 5.17 -13.84
C GLU A 116 2.57 6.35 -13.31
N GLY A 117 1.29 6.41 -13.64
CA GLY A 117 0.36 7.39 -13.10
C GLY A 117 0.21 7.25 -11.58
N LEU A 118 -0.03 6.04 -11.08
CA LEU A 118 -0.16 5.80 -9.65
C LEU A 118 1.16 5.96 -8.90
N LYS A 119 2.29 5.60 -9.50
CA LYS A 119 3.63 5.85 -8.93
C LYS A 119 3.83 7.35 -8.71
N ARG A 120 3.62 8.17 -9.75
CA ARG A 120 3.73 9.63 -9.64
C ARG A 120 2.75 10.19 -8.61
N LYS A 121 1.49 9.73 -8.62
CA LYS A 121 0.49 10.15 -7.62
C LYS A 121 0.92 9.79 -6.20
N SER A 122 1.53 8.63 -5.99
CA SER A 122 2.06 8.23 -4.69
C SER A 122 3.20 9.16 -4.22
N GLU A 123 4.09 9.56 -5.14
CA GLU A 123 5.17 10.51 -4.83
C GLU A 123 4.61 11.90 -4.49
N GLU A 124 3.59 12.38 -5.23
CA GLU A 124 2.88 13.63 -4.96
C GLU A 124 2.20 13.61 -3.58
N VAL A 125 1.44 12.55 -3.28
CA VAL A 125 0.72 12.38 -2.03
C VAL A 125 1.68 12.35 -0.84
N CYS A 126 2.85 11.74 -0.97
CA CYS A 126 3.88 11.74 0.07
C CYS A 126 4.45 13.13 0.40
N GLN A 127 4.26 14.14 -0.47
CA GLN A 127 4.65 15.53 -0.20
C GLN A 127 3.54 16.37 0.45
N GLU A 128 2.34 15.82 0.66
CA GLU A 128 1.25 16.56 1.28
C GLU A 128 1.55 16.91 2.74
N GLU A 129 1.13 18.12 3.16
CA GLU A 129 1.36 18.65 4.51
C GLU A 129 0.82 17.72 5.61
N LYS A 130 -0.26 16.99 5.33
CA LYS A 130 -0.88 16.07 6.28
C LYS A 130 0.08 14.98 6.77
N TYR A 131 1.14 14.64 6.03
CA TYR A 131 2.13 13.64 6.42
C TYR A 131 3.37 14.21 7.09
N ALA A 132 3.57 15.52 7.07
CA ALA A 132 4.80 16.16 7.55
C ALA A 132 5.09 15.85 9.03
N PHE A 133 4.05 15.76 9.86
CA PHE A 133 4.20 15.49 11.30
C PHE A 133 4.87 14.15 11.60
N ALA A 134 4.75 13.19 10.68
CA ALA A 134 5.23 11.82 10.86
C ALA A 134 6.73 11.69 10.53
N LYS A 135 7.35 12.72 9.93
CA LYS A 135 8.79 12.73 9.59
C LYS A 135 9.24 11.51 8.78
N TRP A 136 8.37 11.04 7.89
CA TRP A 136 8.54 9.79 7.13
C TRP A 136 9.85 9.75 6.32
N ASN A 137 10.32 10.89 5.83
CA ASN A 137 11.51 11.02 5.00
C ASN A 137 12.81 11.23 5.80
N THR A 138 12.77 11.10 7.13
CA THR A 138 13.96 11.32 7.98
C THR A 138 14.09 10.27 9.07
N THR A 139 13.19 10.26 10.06
CA THR A 139 13.43 9.51 11.31
C THR A 139 12.43 8.39 11.58
N MET A 140 11.40 8.21 10.75
CA MET A 140 10.39 7.20 10.98
C MET A 140 10.96 5.78 10.92
N THR A 141 10.56 4.94 11.87
CA THR A 141 11.02 3.56 12.07
C THR A 141 9.86 2.56 12.07
N MET A 142 10.16 1.26 12.13
CA MET A 142 9.14 0.23 12.37
C MET A 142 8.58 0.27 13.80
N SER A 143 9.38 0.69 14.78
CA SER A 143 8.91 0.87 16.16
C SER A 143 7.81 1.93 16.24
N ASP A 144 7.98 3.07 15.54
CA ASP A 144 6.95 4.12 15.49
C ASP A 144 5.65 3.58 14.86
N MET A 145 5.78 2.70 13.85
CA MET A 145 4.62 2.03 13.25
C MET A 145 3.93 1.10 14.23
N ASP A 146 4.68 0.24 14.92
CA ASP A 146 4.13 -0.70 15.91
C ASP A 146 3.35 0.06 17.02
N GLU A 147 3.88 1.20 17.49
CA GLU A 147 3.25 2.05 18.51
C GLU A 147 1.89 2.63 18.08
N VAL A 148 1.71 2.89 16.78
CA VAL A 148 0.48 3.46 16.22
C VAL A 148 -0.49 2.36 15.78
N PHE A 149 0.02 1.35 15.08
CA PHE A 149 -0.77 0.31 14.45
C PHE A 149 -1.39 -0.64 15.47
N GLN A 150 -0.64 -1.11 16.47
CA GLN A 150 -1.13 -2.13 17.40
C GLN A 150 -2.33 -1.64 18.24
N PRO A 151 -2.30 -0.45 18.89
CA PRO A 151 -3.47 0.05 19.61
C PRO A 151 -4.65 0.31 18.67
N SER A 152 -4.37 0.76 17.45
CA SER A 152 -5.41 1.02 16.45
C SER A 152 -6.10 -0.26 15.97
N MET A 153 -5.35 -1.35 15.79
CA MET A 153 -5.89 -2.66 15.42
C MET A 153 -6.71 -3.27 16.56
N ALA A 154 -6.24 -3.15 17.81
CA ALA A 154 -6.98 -3.62 18.98
C ALA A 154 -8.35 -2.93 19.12
N ARG A 155 -8.47 -1.69 18.67
CA ARG A 155 -9.74 -0.94 18.62
C ARG A 155 -10.63 -1.32 17.43
N GLY A 156 -10.07 -1.92 16.37
CA GLY A 156 -10.77 -2.38 15.17
C GLY A 156 -10.93 -1.35 14.05
N THR A 157 -10.73 -0.06 14.33
CA THR A 157 -10.77 1.04 13.34
C THR A 157 -9.74 2.12 13.68
N PRO A 158 -9.02 2.71 12.70
CA PRO A 158 -8.12 3.83 12.92
C PRO A 158 -8.89 5.14 13.14
N THR A 159 -8.32 6.03 13.95
CA THR A 159 -8.65 7.46 13.89
C THR A 159 -8.06 8.07 12.62
N PRO A 160 -8.55 9.24 12.18
CA PRO A 160 -7.96 9.92 11.02
C PRO A 160 -6.45 10.14 11.15
N ARG A 161 -5.96 10.49 12.36
CA ARG A 161 -4.54 10.74 12.59
C ARG A 161 -3.69 9.46 12.48
N GLU A 162 -4.15 8.35 13.04
CA GLU A 162 -3.44 7.07 12.93
C GLU A 162 -3.44 6.57 11.48
N ALA A 163 -4.55 6.72 10.76
CA ALA A 163 -4.61 6.39 9.34
C ALA A 163 -3.64 7.22 8.50
N ILE A 164 -3.59 8.54 8.73
CA ILE A 164 -2.65 9.44 8.05
C ILE A 164 -1.20 9.10 8.43
N PHE A 165 -0.93 8.75 9.69
CA PHE A 165 0.39 8.26 10.08
C PHE A 165 0.78 6.99 9.29
N MET A 166 -0.14 6.03 9.15
CA MET A 166 0.11 4.83 8.36
C MET A 166 0.30 5.14 6.88
N GLY A 167 -0.40 6.13 6.34
CA GLY A 167 -0.14 6.65 4.99
C GLY A 167 1.30 7.17 4.85
N ALA A 168 1.76 7.98 5.81
CA ALA A 168 3.15 8.44 5.85
C ALA A 168 4.15 7.28 6.03
N TRP A 169 3.79 6.23 6.76
CA TRP A 169 4.61 5.02 6.88
C TRP A 169 4.84 4.34 5.53
N THR A 170 3.81 4.20 4.69
CA THR A 170 4.01 3.65 3.34
C THR A 170 4.97 4.50 2.49
N CYS A 171 4.99 5.82 2.68
CA CYS A 171 5.98 6.70 2.06
C CYS A 171 7.41 6.39 2.54
N ALA A 172 7.60 6.22 3.86
CA ALA A 172 8.90 5.84 4.44
C ALA A 172 9.37 4.46 3.95
N MET A 173 8.43 3.56 3.68
CA MET A 173 8.74 2.22 3.19
C MET A 173 9.25 2.20 1.74
N GLY A 174 8.94 3.26 0.98
CA GLY A 174 9.51 3.52 -0.35
C GLY A 174 8.49 3.87 -1.43
N SER A 175 7.21 3.56 -1.22
CA SER A 175 6.10 3.95 -2.10
C SER A 175 4.76 3.65 -1.43
N SER A 176 3.82 4.60 -1.51
CA SER A 176 2.41 4.38 -1.15
C SER A 176 1.59 3.72 -2.26
N GLY A 177 2.15 3.56 -3.47
CA GLY A 177 1.40 3.11 -4.64
C GLY A 177 0.73 1.75 -4.46
N CYS A 178 1.37 0.82 -3.74
CA CYS A 178 0.82 -0.51 -3.46
C CYS A 178 -0.44 -0.44 -2.59
N ASP A 179 -0.39 0.35 -1.52
CA ASP A 179 -1.54 0.53 -0.63
C ASP A 179 -2.64 1.37 -1.31
N MET A 180 -2.27 2.37 -2.10
CA MET A 180 -3.23 3.13 -2.90
C MET A 180 -3.99 2.22 -3.87
N ALA A 181 -3.29 1.34 -4.59
CA ALA A 181 -3.90 0.37 -5.49
C ALA A 181 -4.74 -0.66 -4.72
N TYR A 182 -4.25 -1.15 -3.58
CA TYR A 182 -4.99 -2.03 -2.69
C TYR A 182 -6.31 -1.42 -2.23
N CYS A 183 -6.28 -0.16 -1.81
CA CYS A 183 -7.45 0.59 -1.40
C CYS A 183 -8.44 0.77 -2.56
N ALA A 184 -7.94 1.26 -3.69
CA ALA A 184 -8.73 1.48 -4.90
C ALA A 184 -9.34 0.20 -5.47
N TYR A 185 -8.67 -0.94 -5.30
CA TYR A 185 -9.15 -2.24 -5.73
C TYR A 185 -10.16 -2.85 -4.76
N SER A 186 -9.93 -2.73 -3.45
CA SER A 186 -10.64 -3.55 -2.45
C SER A 186 -11.87 -2.86 -1.86
N PHE A 187 -11.93 -1.53 -1.87
CA PHE A 187 -12.93 -0.78 -1.11
C PHE A 187 -13.57 0.35 -1.92
N CYS A 188 -14.76 0.76 -1.52
CA CYS A 188 -15.49 1.87 -2.12
C CYS A 188 -16.34 2.63 -1.09
N LYS A 189 -16.79 3.83 -1.47
CA LYS A 189 -17.85 4.55 -0.77
C LYS A 189 -19.20 4.16 -1.38
N LEU A 190 -20.12 3.66 -0.57
CA LEU A 190 -21.47 3.31 -1.00
C LEU A 190 -22.37 4.56 -1.06
N PRO A 191 -23.52 4.51 -1.77
CA PRO A 191 -24.40 5.68 -1.92
C PRO A 191 -24.95 6.26 -0.62
N ASP A 192 -25.05 5.44 0.43
CA ASP A 192 -25.50 5.85 1.76
C ASP A 192 -24.37 6.45 2.63
N GLY A 193 -23.14 6.52 2.09
CA GLY A 193 -21.95 7.02 2.77
C GLY A 193 -21.20 5.98 3.59
N SER A 194 -21.70 4.74 3.67
CA SER A 194 -20.95 3.63 4.27
C SER A 194 -19.81 3.14 3.35
N LEU A 195 -18.95 2.27 3.87
CA LEU A 195 -17.82 1.71 3.12
C LEU A 195 -18.12 0.26 2.72
N GLY A 196 -17.97 -0.03 1.42
CA GLY A 196 -18.11 -1.37 0.84
C GLY A 196 -16.75 -2.04 0.66
N LYS A 197 -16.77 -3.38 0.52
CA LYS A 197 -15.61 -4.21 0.24
C LYS A 197 -15.92 -5.12 -0.95
N TYR A 198 -15.00 -5.23 -1.90
CA TYR A 198 -15.09 -6.14 -3.03
C TYR A 198 -16.47 -6.09 -3.73
N ASP A 199 -17.23 -7.18 -3.70
CA ASP A 199 -18.56 -7.32 -4.33
C ASP A 199 -19.68 -6.48 -3.69
N ASP A 200 -19.46 -5.87 -2.52
CA ASP A 200 -20.34 -4.80 -2.02
C ASP A 200 -20.27 -3.57 -2.96
N CYS A 201 -19.15 -3.40 -3.67
CA CYS A 201 -18.90 -2.31 -4.59
C CYS A 201 -19.42 -2.66 -5.99
N GLU A 202 -20.31 -1.83 -6.51
CA GLU A 202 -20.93 -2.05 -7.81
C GLU A 202 -19.88 -2.21 -8.92
N GLY A 203 -19.94 -3.34 -9.62
CA GLY A 203 -19.09 -3.64 -10.76
C GLY A 203 -17.66 -4.11 -10.43
N TRP A 204 -17.34 -4.35 -9.16
CA TRP A 204 -16.05 -4.94 -8.79
C TRP A 204 -15.84 -6.31 -9.43
N ASP A 205 -14.61 -6.59 -9.87
CA ASP A 205 -14.20 -7.83 -10.50
C ASP A 205 -12.90 -8.35 -9.86
N PRO A 206 -12.77 -9.66 -9.59
CA PRO A 206 -11.59 -10.20 -8.91
C PRO A 206 -10.28 -10.07 -9.71
N VAL A 207 -10.34 -9.90 -11.03
CA VAL A 207 -9.14 -9.75 -11.88
C VAL A 207 -8.89 -8.27 -12.20
N LYS A 208 -9.95 -7.52 -12.46
CA LYS A 208 -9.91 -6.12 -12.92
C LYS A 208 -10.09 -5.09 -11.80
N GLY A 209 -10.48 -5.47 -10.60
CA GLY A 209 -10.72 -4.54 -9.50
C GLY A 209 -11.95 -3.66 -9.73
N MET A 210 -11.87 -2.40 -9.27
CA MET A 210 -12.99 -1.46 -9.33
C MET A 210 -13.21 -0.93 -10.76
N PRO A 211 -14.47 -0.71 -11.19
CA PRO A 211 -14.72 -0.11 -12.50
C PRO A 211 -14.14 1.30 -12.57
N ILE A 212 -13.37 1.57 -13.63
CA ILE A 212 -12.90 2.92 -13.92
C ILE A 212 -14.03 3.68 -14.62
N HIS A 213 -14.71 4.53 -13.87
CA HIS A 213 -15.61 5.51 -14.47
C HIS A 213 -14.77 6.58 -15.18
N PRO A 214 -15.15 6.99 -16.41
CA PRO A 214 -14.49 8.12 -17.05
C PRO A 214 -14.58 9.33 -16.11
N ALA A 215 -13.44 9.99 -15.89
CA ALA A 215 -13.39 11.20 -15.07
C ALA A 215 -14.52 12.15 -15.55
N PRO A 216 -15.31 12.73 -14.64
CA PRO A 216 -16.36 13.66 -15.04
C PRO A 216 -15.70 14.72 -15.90
N THR A 217 -16.12 14.85 -17.16
CA THR A 217 -15.60 15.87 -18.07
C THR A 217 -15.99 17.21 -17.47
N GLY A 218 -15.10 17.76 -16.65
CA GLY A 218 -15.29 19.05 -16.02
C GLY A 218 -15.50 20.08 -17.10
N LYS A 219 -16.72 20.61 -17.21
CA LYS A 219 -16.95 21.86 -17.91
C LYS A 219 -16.12 22.91 -17.18
N HIS A 220 -14.92 23.19 -17.68
CA HIS A 220 -14.25 24.46 -17.42
C HIS A 220 -15.11 25.57 -18.00
N GLY A 221 -16.08 26.04 -17.21
CA GLY A 221 -16.71 27.33 -17.40
C GLY A 221 -15.62 28.38 -17.26
N ARG A 222 -15.33 29.04 -18.38
CA ARG A 222 -14.50 30.26 -18.42
C ARG A 222 -15.20 31.40 -17.69
#